data_AF-A0A549SH94-F1
#
_entry.id   AF-A0A549SH94-F1
#
_cell.length_a   1.000
_cell.length_b   1.000
_cell.length_c   1.000
_cell.angle_alpha   90.00
_cell.angle_beta   90.00
_cell.angle_gamma   90.00
#
_symmetry.space_group_name_H-M   'P 1'
#
loop_
_entity.id
_entity.type
_entity.pdbx_description
1 polymer ?
#
loop_
_entity_poly.entity_id
_entity_poly.type
_entity_poly.pdbx_seq_one_letter_code
_entity_poly.pdbx_strand_id
1 'polypeptide(L)'
;MPRNSIPDQLDWFTAKILPDGAQEIVIRALPVSPGQASVRLDRSQSQTLTAILDQIARDTTLPWSTARQAVLRGFWTALHVDA
;
A
#
# COMPACT_ATOMS: atom_id res chain seq x y z
N MET A 1 -19.38 9.82 -11.59
CA MET A 1 -18.46 8.80 -11.04
C MET A 1 -17.91 9.34 -9.74
N PRO A 2 -18.15 8.73 -8.56
CA PRO A 2 -17.54 9.25 -7.34
C PRO A 2 -16.03 9.09 -7.46
N ARG A 3 -15.32 10.22 -7.57
CA ARG A 3 -13.87 10.29 -7.84
C ARG A 3 -12.99 9.87 -6.65
N ASN A 4 -13.60 9.51 -5.51
CA ASN A 4 -12.93 9.42 -4.20
C ASN A 4 -13.37 8.22 -3.34
N SER A 5 -13.77 7.09 -3.93
CA SER A 5 -14.05 5.89 -3.12
C SER A 5 -12.76 5.11 -2.85
N ILE A 6 -12.32 5.11 -1.59
CA ILE A 6 -11.25 4.22 -1.12
C ILE A 6 -11.75 2.77 -1.26
N PRO A 7 -11.00 1.86 -1.90
CA PRO A 7 -11.38 0.46 -1.98
C PRO A 7 -11.56 -0.18 -0.60
N ASP A 8 -12.56 -1.04 -0.47
CA ASP A 8 -12.85 -1.74 0.79
C ASP A 8 -11.66 -2.60 1.25
N GLN A 9 -10.96 -3.20 0.29
CA GLN A 9 -9.81 -4.03 0.56
C GLN A 9 -8.64 -3.66 -0.35
N LEU A 10 -7.48 -3.47 0.28
CA LEU A 10 -6.22 -3.17 -0.37
C LEU A 10 -5.22 -4.29 -0.14
N ASP A 11 -4.32 -4.47 -1.10
CA ASP A 11 -3.20 -5.38 -1.03
C ASP A 11 -1.94 -4.69 -1.54
N TRP A 12 -0.76 -5.18 -1.17
CA TRP A 12 0.50 -4.67 -1.69
C TRP A 12 1.41 -5.81 -2.12
N PHE A 13 2.27 -5.52 -3.09
CA PHE A 13 3.28 -6.46 -3.57
C PHE A 13 4.50 -5.71 -4.09
N THR A 14 5.64 -6.38 -4.06
CA THR A 14 6.88 -5.89 -4.66
C THR A 14 6.79 -6.06 -6.17
N ALA A 15 6.72 -4.95 -6.90
CA ALA A 15 6.70 -4.96 -8.36
C ALA A 15 8.11 -5.11 -8.95
N LYS A 16 9.12 -4.58 -8.25
CA LYS A 16 10.52 -4.65 -8.68
C LYS A 16 11.46 -4.63 -7.48
N ILE A 17 12.56 -5.37 -7.59
CA ILE A 17 13.72 -5.24 -6.71
C ILE A 17 14.83 -4.55 -7.52
N LEU A 18 15.36 -3.45 -6.99
CA LEU A 18 16.41 -2.66 -7.60
C LEU A 18 17.80 -3.28 -7.31
N PRO A 19 18.84 -2.96 -8.11
CA PRO A 19 20.18 -3.54 -7.94
C PRO A 19 20.81 -3.29 -6.57
N ASP A 20 20.40 -2.24 -5.87
CA ASP A 20 20.84 -1.90 -4.52
C ASP A 20 19.99 -2.55 -3.42
N GLY A 21 19.10 -3.48 -3.79
CA GLY A 21 18.21 -4.20 -2.89
C GLY A 21 16.95 -3.42 -2.48
N ALA A 22 16.78 -2.18 -2.92
CA ALA A 22 15.56 -1.44 -2.67
C ALA A 22 14.36 -2.06 -3.42
N GLN A 23 13.17 -1.98 -2.83
CA GLN A 23 11.95 -2.52 -3.41
C GLN A 23 11.05 -1.39 -3.92
N GLU A 24 10.48 -1.55 -5.10
CA GLU A 24 9.37 -0.73 -5.57
C GLU A 24 8.07 -1.48 -5.30
N ILE A 25 7.23 -0.91 -4.44
CA ILE A 25 5.98 -1.52 -4.02
C ILE A 25 4.81 -0.94 -4.81
N VAL A 26 3.83 -1.79 -5.11
CA VAL A 26 2.55 -1.38 -5.66
C VAL A 26 1.44 -1.73 -4.68
N ILE A 27 0.57 -0.78 -4.39
CA ILE A 27 -0.69 -0.99 -3.66
C ILE A 27 -1.81 -1.13 -4.68
N ARG A 28 -2.66 -2.14 -4.55
CA ARG A 28 -3.79 -2.39 -5.45
C ARG A 28 -5.09 -2.58 -4.69
N ALA A 29 -6.19 -2.25 -5.34
CA ALA A 29 -7.52 -2.61 -4.86
C ALA A 29 -7.80 -4.11 -5.07
N LEU A 30 -8.65 -4.68 -4.22
CA LEU A 30 -9.23 -6.01 -4.38
C LEU A 30 -10.76 -5.91 -4.53
N PRO A 31 -11.40 -6.84 -5.25
CA PRO A 31 -10.81 -7.99 -5.96
C PRO A 31 -10.09 -7.60 -7.27
N VAL A 32 -9.04 -8.33 -7.64
CA VAL A 32 -8.20 -8.03 -8.83
C VAL A 32 -9.02 -8.11 -10.12
N SER A 33 -9.16 -6.99 -10.83
CA SER A 33 -9.86 -6.91 -12.13
C SER A 33 -9.01 -6.20 -13.19
N PRO A 34 -9.17 -6.52 -14.49
CA PRO A 34 -8.51 -5.77 -15.55
C PRO A 34 -8.87 -4.27 -15.48
N GLY A 35 -7.86 -3.41 -15.53
CA GLY A 35 -8.04 -1.94 -15.44
C GLY A 35 -8.26 -1.40 -14.03
N GLN A 36 -8.07 -2.22 -12.99
CA GLN A 36 -8.24 -1.78 -11.62
C GLN A 36 -7.15 -0.80 -11.18
N ALA A 37 -7.56 0.16 -10.35
CA ALA A 37 -6.67 1.16 -9.79
C ALA A 37 -5.55 0.51 -8.98
N SER A 38 -4.35 1.08 -9.13
CA SER A 38 -3.18 0.75 -8.32
C SER A 38 -2.31 1.99 -8.14
N VAL A 39 -1.63 2.07 -7.01
CA VAL A 39 -0.62 3.09 -6.73
C VAL A 39 0.73 2.44 -6.78
N ARG A 40 1.61 2.94 -7.64
CA ARG A 40 3.02 2.61 -7.57
C ARG A 40 3.70 3.57 -6.60
N LEU A 41 4.34 3.01 -5.59
CA LEU A 41 5.13 3.78 -4.65
C LEU A 41 6.51 4.06 -5.23
N ASP A 42 7.01 5.27 -5.02
CA ASP A 42 8.42 5.55 -5.26
C ASP A 42 9.31 4.82 -4.22
N ARG A 43 10.62 4.98 -4.37
CA ARG A 43 11.60 4.35 -3.48
C ARG A 43 11.41 4.74 -2.00
N SER A 44 11.25 6.03 -1.71
CA SER A 44 11.13 6.52 -0.34
C SER A 44 9.81 6.04 0.27
N GLN A 45 8.72 6.12 -0.48
CA GLN A 45 7.40 5.66 -0.08
C GLN A 45 7.39 4.15 0.19
N SER A 46 8.06 3.37 -0.66
CA SER A 46 8.20 1.92 -0.48
C SER A 46 8.98 1.59 0.79
N GLN A 47 10.06 2.31 1.08
CA GLN A 47 10.83 2.14 2.31
C GLN A 47 10.00 2.50 3.55
N THR A 48 9.28 3.62 3.51
CA THR A 48 8.39 4.04 4.60
C THR A 48 7.28 3.02 4.84
N LEU A 49 6.64 2.51 3.78
CA LEU A 49 5.61 1.48 3.91
C LEU A 49 6.17 0.23 4.57
N THR A 50 7.32 -0.28 4.11
CA THR A 50 7.97 -1.46 4.69
C THR A 50 8.30 -1.25 6.16
N ALA A 51 8.87 -0.10 6.53
CA ALA A 51 9.21 0.19 7.93
C ALA A 51 7.96 0.20 8.84
N ILE A 52 6.86 0.81 8.38
CA ILE A 52 5.60 0.83 9.13
C ILE A 52 5.01 -0.59 9.24
N LEU A 53 5.00 -1.35 8.15
CA LEU A 53 4.51 -2.73 8.15
C LEU A 53 5.33 -3.62 9.08
N ASP A 54 6.66 -3.50 9.07
CA ASP A 54 7.53 -4.23 9.99
C ASP A 54 7.27 -3.85 11.45
N GLN A 55 7.01 -2.57 11.72
CA GLN A 55 6.69 -2.09 13.07
C GLN A 55 5.36 -2.66 13.55
N ILE A 56 4.29 -2.54 12.76
CA ILE A 56 2.96 -3.03 13.17
C ILE A 56 2.87 -4.57 13.17
N ALA A 57 3.76 -5.28 12.46
CA ALA A 57 3.84 -6.74 12.54
C ALA A 57 4.41 -7.22 13.88
N ARG A 58 5.22 -6.38 14.54
CA ARG A 58 5.77 -6.63 15.88
C ARG A 58 4.85 -6.16 16.98
N ASP A 59 3.92 -5.26 16.67
CA ASP A 59 2.92 -4.78 17.60
C ASP A 59 1.75 -5.79 17.70
N THR A 60 1.59 -6.39 18.87
CA THR A 60 0.53 -7.38 19.12
C THR A 60 -0.74 -6.77 19.72
N THR A 61 -0.77 -5.45 19.95
CA THR A 61 -1.91 -4.75 20.55
C THR A 61 -3.09 -4.60 19.59
N LEU A 62 -2.82 -4.65 18.27
CA LEU A 62 -3.83 -4.56 17.22
C LEU A 62 -3.78 -5.79 16.31
N PRO A 63 -4.93 -6.28 15.81
CA PRO A 63 -4.94 -7.30 14.78
C PRO A 63 -4.18 -6.82 13.54
N TRP A 64 -3.21 -7.63 13.09
CA TRP A 64 -2.38 -7.34 11.92
C TRP A 64 -3.21 -6.95 10.70
N SER A 65 -4.27 -7.69 10.39
CA SER A 65 -5.13 -7.43 9.24
C SER A 65 -5.73 -6.02 9.26
N THR A 66 -6.19 -5.56 10.42
CA THR A 66 -6.78 -4.24 10.63
C THR A 66 -5.71 -3.14 10.52
N ALA A 67 -4.58 -3.28 11.22
CA ALA A 67 -3.49 -2.30 11.18
C ALA A 67 -2.92 -2.15 9.77
N ARG A 68 -2.65 -3.28 9.10
CA ARG A 68 -2.23 -3.37 7.71
C ARG A 68 -3.18 -2.64 6.77
N GLN A 69 -4.49 -2.88 6.87
CA GLN A 69 -5.47 -2.19 6.01
C GLN A 69 -5.48 -0.68 6.26
N ALA A 70 -5.39 -0.24 7.52
CA ALA A 70 -5.35 1.18 7.85
C ALA A 70 -4.13 1.87 7.20
N VAL A 71 -2.95 1.24 7.28
CA VAL A 71 -1.72 1.76 6.65
C VAL A 71 -1.85 1.85 5.14
N LEU A 72 -2.31 0.78 4.48
CA LEU A 72 -2.48 0.79 3.03
C LEU A 72 -3.49 1.85 2.56
N ARG A 73 -4.59 2.04 3.31
CA ARG A 73 -5.57 3.09 3.02
C ARG A 73 -4.98 4.48 3.19
N GLY A 74 -4.11 4.68 4.18
CA GLY A 74 -3.38 5.93 4.37
C GLY A 74 -2.53 6.27 3.15
N PHE A 75 -1.69 5.34 2.70
CA PHE A 75 -0.87 5.52 1.49
C PHE A 75 -1.73 5.72 0.23
N TRP A 76 -2.78 4.90 0.06
CA TRP A 76 -3.69 5.01 -1.07
C TRP A 76 -4.31 6.40 -1.18
N THR A 77 -4.81 6.93 -0.07
CA THR A 77 -5.49 8.23 -0.02
C THR A 77 -4.50 9.36 -0.23
N ALA A 78 -3.35 9.32 0.45
CA ALA A 78 -2.33 10.36 0.33
C ALA A 78 -1.82 10.52 -1.12
N LEU A 79 -1.68 9.40 -1.85
CA LEU A 79 -1.06 9.40 -3.18
C LEU A 79 -2.06 9.49 -4.34
N HIS A 80 -3.34 9.24 -4.11
CA HIS A 80 -4.40 9.46 -5.11
C HIS A 80 -4.98 10.88 -5.10
N VAL A 81 -4.75 11.67 -4.05
CA VAL A 81 -5.24 13.06 -4.00
C VAL A 81 -4.42 13.99 -4.88
N ASP A 82 -3.20 13.59 -5.26
CA ASP A 82 -2.25 14.39 -6.07
C ASP A 82 -2.13 13.93 -7.55
N ALA A 83 -3.02 13.06 -8.03
CA ALA A 83 -2.98 12.49 -9.40
C ALA A 83 -4.12 12.95 -10.31
#